data_AF-A0A7J8RM05-F1
#
_entry.id   AF-A0A7J8RM05-F1
#
_cell.length_a   1.000
_cell.length_b   1.000
_cell.length_c   1.000
_cell.angle_alpha   90.00
_cell.angle_beta   90.00
_cell.angle_gamma   90.00
#
_symmetry.space_group_name_H-M   'P 1'
#
loop_
_entity.id
_entity.type
_entity.pdbx_description
1 polymer ?
#
loop_
_entity_poly.entity_id
_entity_poly.type
_entity_poly.pdbx_seq_one_letter_code
_entity_poly.pdbx_strand_id
1 'polypeptide(L)'
;NPESKQHDLIRENIIWQLVILLSSEQSTLELKISCSKALWKLAQGSVSNCRTLTETKGMLCLATLVAKEQGELRYNCIMIIKEITSIAESDDGFRRSAFTSSSPAAKAVVDELLRVIKELDDTKLRVPAIKSIGSLARSFSAKQSRVIGPLVARLGNTDQDVAMEAAIALKNFVSTGNYLCSEHSKSIIEFEGVPLLMKLLNSGDKSTHPHVLALICYLAQHDSNSNVLIKAGALTALQTIDPKVNIEYTELETLVPSTISKLQSYLTVEQQQTESSTGIIQFITEQSKAVVDTIGGAIPPLKKTRIQQFLKAKCMELALMSVYYLKKRLAIEEPAQKLR
;
A
#
# COMPACT_ATOMS: atom_id res chain seq x y z
N ASN A 1 -20.69 -23.81 32.40
CA ASN A 1 -20.86 -23.14 33.69
C ASN A 1 -22.04 -22.15 33.61
N PRO A 2 -23.16 -22.36 34.33
CA PRO A 2 -24.34 -21.49 34.31
C PRO A 2 -24.05 -20.05 34.76
N GLU A 3 -23.16 -19.85 35.73
CA GLU A 3 -22.80 -18.52 36.24
C GLU A 3 -22.08 -17.68 35.17
N SER A 4 -21.16 -18.31 34.41
CA SER A 4 -20.50 -17.66 33.26
C SER A 4 -21.51 -17.15 32.23
N LYS A 5 -22.54 -17.94 31.91
CA LYS A 5 -23.59 -17.54 30.95
C LYS A 5 -24.40 -16.35 31.46
N GLN A 6 -24.70 -16.32 32.75
CA GLN A 6 -25.42 -15.20 33.37
C GLN A 6 -24.59 -13.92 33.35
N HIS A 7 -23.29 -14.00 33.64
CA HIS A 7 -22.38 -12.86 33.54
C HIS A 7 -22.25 -12.32 32.11
N ASP A 8 -22.22 -13.18 31.10
CA ASP A 8 -22.17 -12.77 29.69
C ASP A 8 -23.47 -12.07 29.27
N LEU A 9 -24.65 -12.59 29.65
CA LEU A 9 -25.95 -11.96 29.41
C LEU A 9 -26.06 -10.57 30.05
N ILE A 10 -25.60 -10.41 31.29
CA ILE A 10 -25.60 -9.11 31.97
C ILE A 10 -24.69 -8.13 31.22
N ARG A 11 -23.52 -8.58 30.78
CA ARG A 11 -22.55 -7.77 30.03
C ARG A 11 -23.12 -7.31 28.69
N GLU A 12 -23.74 -8.21 27.94
CA GLU A 12 -24.41 -7.90 26.67
C GLU A 12 -25.51 -6.85 26.85
N ASN A 13 -26.32 -7.01 27.90
CA ASN A 13 -27.38 -6.06 28.23
C ASN A 13 -26.84 -4.66 28.59
N ILE A 14 -25.71 -4.59 29.31
CA ILE A 14 -25.04 -3.31 29.62
C ILE A 14 -24.57 -2.63 28.33
N ILE A 15 -23.91 -3.36 27.43
CA ILE A 15 -23.44 -2.81 26.14
C ILE A 15 -24.62 -2.28 25.33
N TRP A 16 -25.70 -3.04 25.24
CA TRP A 16 -26.90 -2.65 24.51
C TRP A 16 -27.51 -1.35 25.06
N GLN A 17 -27.64 -1.25 26.40
CA GLN A 17 -28.18 -0.07 27.04
C GLN A 17 -27.30 1.17 26.82
N LEU A 18 -25.98 1.01 26.87
CA LEU A 18 -25.03 2.09 26.57
C LEU A 18 -25.14 2.56 25.11
N VAL A 19 -25.31 1.64 24.16
CA VAL A 19 -25.53 2.00 22.74
C VAL A 19 -26.85 2.76 22.55
N ILE A 20 -27.91 2.40 23.27
CA ILE A 20 -29.18 3.12 23.23
C ILE A 20 -29.01 4.55 23.76
N LEU A 21 -28.40 4.70 24.93
CA LEU A 21 -28.16 6.01 25.52
C LEU A 21 -27.27 6.89 24.62
N LEU A 22 -26.28 6.27 23.98
CA LEU A 22 -25.39 6.94 23.03
C LEU A 22 -26.13 7.40 21.76
N SER A 23 -27.10 6.61 21.28
CA SER A 23 -27.89 6.89 20.07
C SER A 23 -29.09 7.82 20.30
N SER A 24 -29.52 8.00 21.55
CA SER A 24 -30.72 8.76 21.88
C SER A 24 -30.53 10.27 21.66
N GLU A 25 -31.51 10.90 21.02
CA GLU A 25 -31.55 12.37 20.86
C GLU A 25 -31.84 13.09 22.18
N GLN A 26 -32.48 12.40 23.13
CA GLN A 26 -32.83 12.95 24.44
C GLN A 26 -31.65 12.94 25.43
N SER A 27 -30.60 12.19 25.13
CA SER A 27 -29.41 12.11 25.99
C SER A 27 -28.59 13.40 25.91
N THR A 28 -28.20 13.93 27.07
CA THR A 28 -27.28 15.07 27.16
C THR A 28 -25.92 14.70 26.58
N LEU A 29 -25.17 15.70 26.10
CA LEU A 29 -23.82 15.51 25.59
C LEU A 29 -22.89 14.87 26.63
N GLU A 30 -22.99 15.29 27.88
CA GLU A 30 -22.21 14.74 29.00
C GLU A 30 -22.49 13.25 29.22
N LEU A 31 -23.76 12.84 29.13
CA LEU A 31 -24.15 11.43 29.21
C LEU A 31 -23.58 10.64 28.03
N LYS A 32 -23.67 11.16 26.80
CA LYS A 32 -23.09 10.52 25.61
C LYS A 32 -21.57 10.35 25.72
N ILE A 33 -20.88 11.37 26.22
CA ILE A 33 -19.43 11.31 26.48
C ILE A 33 -19.14 10.20 27.50
N SER A 34 -19.89 10.15 28.60
CA SER A 34 -19.71 9.12 29.64
C SER A 34 -19.97 7.71 29.11
N CYS A 35 -21.05 7.52 28.34
CA CYS A 35 -21.38 6.24 27.69
C CYS A 35 -20.31 5.82 26.69
N SER A 36 -19.83 6.73 25.84
CA SER A 36 -18.78 6.43 24.85
C SER A 36 -17.45 6.08 25.52
N LYS A 37 -17.07 6.74 26.61
CA LYS A 37 -15.89 6.36 27.42
C LYS A 37 -16.02 4.96 27.99
N ALA A 38 -17.18 4.63 28.57
CA ALA A 38 -17.43 3.30 29.12
C ALA A 38 -17.38 2.22 28.03
N LEU A 39 -18.01 2.46 26.88
CA LEU A 39 -17.98 1.55 25.74
C LEU A 39 -16.57 1.35 25.18
N TRP A 40 -15.76 2.41 25.10
CA TRP A 40 -14.37 2.29 24.70
C TRP A 40 -13.60 1.35 25.64
N LYS A 41 -13.72 1.56 26.96
CA LYS A 41 -13.05 0.70 27.94
C LYS A 41 -13.54 -0.74 27.92
N LEU A 42 -14.83 -0.97 27.66
CA LEU A 42 -15.39 -2.31 27.51
C LEU A 42 -14.94 -2.99 26.22
N ALA A 43 -14.79 -2.27 25.11
CA ALA A 43 -14.37 -2.83 23.82
C ALA A 43 -12.89 -3.26 23.83
N GLN A 44 -12.04 -2.55 24.58
CA GLN A 44 -10.60 -2.74 24.58
C GLN A 44 -10.19 -4.20 24.88
N GLY A 45 -9.57 -4.86 23.89
CA GLY A 45 -9.07 -6.24 24.01
C GLY A 45 -10.14 -7.32 24.16
N SER A 46 -11.44 -6.99 24.07
CA SER A 46 -12.54 -7.92 24.32
C SER A 46 -13.27 -8.32 23.03
N VAL A 47 -13.00 -9.54 22.56
CA VAL A 47 -13.67 -10.12 21.38
C VAL A 47 -15.18 -10.21 21.58
N SER A 48 -15.63 -10.66 22.76
CA SER A 48 -17.05 -10.79 23.10
C SER A 48 -17.76 -9.44 23.08
N ASN A 49 -17.17 -8.41 23.68
CA ASN A 49 -17.80 -7.08 23.72
C ASN A 49 -17.83 -6.41 22.35
N CYS A 50 -16.76 -6.56 21.57
CA CYS A 50 -16.74 -6.08 20.18
C CYS A 50 -17.79 -6.81 19.33
N ARG A 51 -17.98 -8.12 19.54
CA ARG A 51 -19.05 -8.91 18.90
C ARG A 51 -20.43 -8.34 19.20
N THR A 52 -20.76 -8.14 20.48
CA THR A 52 -22.01 -7.51 20.88
C THR A 52 -22.18 -6.11 20.26
N LEU A 53 -21.14 -5.28 20.27
CA LEU A 53 -21.18 -3.95 19.64
C LEU A 53 -21.47 -3.99 18.14
N THR A 54 -20.96 -5.00 17.43
CA THR A 54 -21.15 -5.17 15.99
C THR A 54 -22.49 -5.83 15.61
N GLU A 55 -23.04 -6.67 16.49
CA GLU A 55 -24.34 -7.33 16.28
C GLU A 55 -25.52 -6.36 16.54
N THR A 56 -25.30 -5.37 17.38
CA THR A 56 -26.27 -4.28 17.61
C THR A 56 -26.18 -3.19 16.54
N LYS A 57 -26.99 -2.14 16.66
CA LYS A 57 -26.88 -0.92 15.83
C LYS A 57 -25.62 -0.09 16.16
N GLY A 58 -24.68 -0.62 16.95
CA GLY A 58 -23.49 0.08 17.44
C GLY A 58 -22.63 0.66 16.32
N MET A 59 -22.28 -0.10 15.29
CA MET A 59 -21.45 0.40 14.19
C MET A 59 -22.09 1.59 13.43
N LEU A 60 -23.40 1.54 13.17
CA LEU A 60 -24.11 2.64 12.52
C LEU A 60 -24.21 3.87 13.42
N CYS A 61 -24.46 3.67 14.71
CA CYS A 61 -24.43 4.73 15.72
C CYS A 61 -23.05 5.42 15.74
N LEU A 62 -21.97 4.63 15.84
CA LEU A 62 -20.60 5.14 15.88
C LEU A 62 -20.27 5.93 14.61
N ALA A 63 -20.57 5.39 13.41
CA ALA A 63 -20.35 6.11 12.15
C ALA A 63 -21.12 7.45 12.12
N THR A 64 -22.38 7.45 12.56
CA THR A 64 -23.21 8.66 12.60
C THR A 64 -22.64 9.72 13.55
N LEU A 65 -22.17 9.30 14.72
CA LEU A 65 -21.60 10.22 15.72
C LEU A 65 -20.25 10.76 15.28
N VAL A 66 -19.40 9.96 14.64
CA VAL A 66 -18.13 10.47 14.09
C VAL A 66 -18.41 11.54 13.02
N ALA A 67 -19.43 11.36 12.18
CA ALA A 67 -19.83 12.35 11.18
C ALA A 67 -20.37 13.66 11.79
N LYS A 68 -21.24 13.56 12.80
CA LYS A 68 -22.01 14.71 13.31
C LYS A 68 -21.37 15.43 14.49
N GLU A 69 -20.78 14.69 15.43
CA GLU A 69 -20.31 15.21 16.71
C GLU A 69 -18.87 15.69 16.62
N GLN A 70 -18.41 16.49 17.59
CA GLN A 70 -17.07 17.05 17.64
C GLN A 70 -16.40 16.76 19.00
N GLY A 71 -15.11 17.09 19.11
CA GLY A 71 -14.37 17.01 20.36
C GLY A 71 -14.32 15.60 20.96
N GLU A 72 -14.50 15.50 22.27
CA GLU A 72 -14.30 14.27 23.04
C GLU A 72 -15.24 13.13 22.63
N LEU A 73 -16.49 13.43 22.27
CA LEU A 73 -17.44 12.41 21.84
C LEU A 73 -16.99 11.75 20.53
N ARG A 74 -16.61 12.56 19.52
CA ARG A 74 -16.05 12.03 18.27
C ARG A 74 -14.80 11.20 18.53
N TYR A 75 -13.88 11.71 19.35
CA TYR A 75 -12.66 11.00 19.69
C TYR A 75 -12.96 9.62 20.29
N ASN A 76 -13.85 9.55 21.30
CA ASN A 76 -14.22 8.28 21.91
C ASN A 76 -14.84 7.31 20.91
N CYS A 77 -15.70 7.79 20.00
CA CYS A 77 -16.27 6.95 18.94
C CYS A 77 -15.20 6.37 18.01
N ILE A 78 -14.21 7.17 17.59
CA ILE A 78 -13.07 6.68 16.79
C ILE A 78 -12.25 5.66 17.59
N MET A 79 -12.05 5.89 18.90
CA MET A 79 -11.34 4.94 19.75
C MET A 79 -12.08 3.60 19.89
N ILE A 80 -13.41 3.62 20.05
CA ILE A 80 -14.22 2.38 20.04
C ILE A 80 -14.05 1.64 18.71
N ILE A 81 -14.15 2.36 17.59
CA ILE A 81 -13.96 1.78 16.25
C ILE A 81 -12.56 1.15 16.15
N LYS A 82 -11.51 1.85 16.63
CA LYS A 82 -10.14 1.36 16.63
C LYS A 82 -9.97 0.08 17.45
N GLU A 83 -10.67 -0.07 18.58
CA GLU A 83 -10.67 -1.33 19.33
C GLU A 83 -11.37 -2.45 18.56
N ILE A 84 -12.54 -2.17 17.96
CA ILE A 84 -13.28 -3.13 17.13
C ILE A 84 -12.42 -3.62 15.95
N THR A 85 -11.77 -2.71 15.22
CA THR A 85 -10.93 -3.07 14.08
C THR A 85 -9.66 -3.79 14.52
N SER A 86 -9.09 -3.44 15.68
CA SER A 86 -7.95 -4.17 16.23
C SER A 86 -8.29 -5.63 16.55
N ILE A 87 -9.49 -5.90 17.06
CA ILE A 87 -9.97 -7.29 17.23
C ILE A 87 -10.11 -7.99 15.86
N ALA A 88 -10.61 -7.29 14.85
CA ALA A 88 -10.74 -7.83 13.49
C ALA A 88 -9.39 -8.15 12.83
N GLU A 89 -8.32 -7.45 13.18
CA GLU A 89 -6.97 -7.77 12.72
C GLU A 89 -6.50 -9.13 13.25
N SER A 90 -6.72 -9.41 14.54
CA SER A 90 -6.26 -10.63 15.22
C SER A 90 -7.20 -11.83 15.15
N ASP A 91 -8.52 -11.62 14.96
CA ASP A 91 -9.53 -12.68 14.95
C ASP A 91 -10.22 -12.79 13.58
N ASP A 92 -9.84 -13.82 12.82
CA ASP A 92 -10.38 -14.11 11.49
C ASP A 92 -11.89 -14.39 11.47
N GLY A 93 -12.42 -15.03 12.51
CA GLY A 93 -13.85 -15.34 12.62
C GLY A 93 -14.67 -14.09 12.85
N PHE A 94 -14.25 -13.25 13.78
CA PHE A 94 -14.86 -11.96 14.07
C PHE A 94 -14.79 -11.01 12.86
N ARG A 95 -13.62 -10.91 12.20
CA ARG A 95 -13.46 -10.08 11.00
C ARG A 95 -14.48 -10.45 9.92
N ARG A 96 -14.59 -11.75 9.61
CA ARG A 96 -15.50 -12.25 8.58
C ARG A 96 -16.98 -12.02 8.94
N SER A 97 -17.34 -12.02 10.22
CA SER A 97 -18.72 -11.73 10.63
C SER A 97 -19.04 -10.23 10.68
N ALA A 98 -18.12 -9.40 11.19
CA ALA A 98 -18.38 -7.98 11.43
C ALA A 98 -18.17 -7.10 10.18
N PHE A 99 -17.17 -7.42 9.35
CA PHE A 99 -16.75 -6.59 8.21
C PHE A 99 -16.99 -7.31 6.87
N THR A 100 -18.24 -7.72 6.61
CA THR A 100 -18.62 -8.28 5.31
C THR A 100 -18.74 -7.17 4.25
N SER A 101 -18.48 -7.53 2.99
CA SER A 101 -18.60 -6.60 1.84
C SER A 101 -20.03 -6.10 1.60
N SER A 102 -21.04 -6.80 2.11
CA SER A 102 -22.46 -6.43 2.01
C SER A 102 -22.97 -5.62 3.21
N SER A 103 -22.22 -5.51 4.31
CA SER A 103 -22.67 -4.83 5.53
C SER A 103 -22.73 -3.30 5.34
N PRO A 104 -23.92 -2.68 5.38
CA PRO A 104 -24.04 -1.22 5.29
C PRO A 104 -23.38 -0.53 6.49
N ALA A 105 -23.41 -1.17 7.66
CA ALA A 105 -22.81 -0.66 8.87
C ALA A 105 -21.28 -0.62 8.79
N ALA A 106 -20.65 -1.69 8.32
CA ALA A 106 -19.20 -1.74 8.10
C ALA A 106 -18.77 -0.70 7.05
N LYS A 107 -19.55 -0.58 5.97
CA LYS A 107 -19.30 0.43 4.93
C LYS A 107 -19.36 1.85 5.48
N ALA A 108 -20.37 2.17 6.28
CA ALA A 108 -20.52 3.49 6.90
C ALA A 108 -19.33 3.85 7.81
N VAL A 109 -18.84 2.89 8.61
CA VAL A 109 -17.65 3.07 9.44
C VAL A 109 -16.42 3.35 8.56
N VAL A 110 -16.19 2.55 7.52
CA VAL A 110 -15.04 2.76 6.61
C VAL A 110 -15.14 4.10 5.88
N ASP A 111 -16.32 4.48 5.40
CA ASP A 111 -16.56 5.77 4.73
C ASP A 111 -16.17 6.93 5.65
N GLU A 112 -16.60 6.87 6.90
CA GLU A 112 -16.36 7.91 7.88
C GLU A 112 -14.88 7.96 8.33
N LEU A 113 -14.24 6.81 8.52
CA LEU A 113 -12.78 6.75 8.77
C LEU A 113 -11.98 7.36 7.61
N LEU A 114 -12.35 7.05 6.36
CA LEU A 114 -11.70 7.65 5.19
C LEU A 114 -11.92 9.16 5.12
N ARG A 115 -13.11 9.64 5.53
CA ARG A 115 -13.41 11.07 5.63
C ARG A 115 -12.51 11.74 6.66
N VAL A 116 -12.38 11.16 7.86
CA VAL A 116 -11.46 11.63 8.91
C VAL A 116 -10.02 11.70 8.39
N ILE A 117 -9.54 10.68 7.68
CA ILE A 117 -8.17 10.65 7.14
C ILE A 117 -7.91 11.77 6.14
N LYS A 118 -8.89 12.07 5.29
CA LYS A 118 -8.77 13.03 4.18
C LYS A 118 -8.99 14.48 4.62
N GLU A 119 -10.00 14.73 5.45
CA GLU A 119 -10.58 16.06 5.64
C GLU A 119 -10.22 16.71 6.98
N LEU A 120 -9.94 15.92 8.02
CA LEU A 120 -9.71 16.46 9.37
C LEU A 120 -8.22 16.61 9.64
N ASP A 121 -7.82 17.75 10.19
CA ASP A 121 -6.41 18.07 10.53
C ASP A 121 -5.95 17.67 11.92
N ASP A 122 -6.86 17.21 12.77
CA ASP A 122 -6.52 16.75 14.11
C ASP A 122 -5.82 15.38 14.08
N THR A 123 -4.54 15.37 14.45
CA THR A 123 -3.71 14.16 14.51
C THR A 123 -4.25 13.15 15.52
N LYS A 124 -4.87 13.61 16.61
CA LYS A 124 -5.49 12.73 17.63
C LYS A 124 -6.67 11.94 17.09
N LEU A 125 -7.33 12.43 16.05
CA LEU A 125 -8.41 11.73 15.35
C LEU A 125 -7.88 10.94 14.16
N ARG A 126 -6.94 11.52 13.42
CA ARG A 126 -6.40 10.96 12.19
C ARG A 126 -5.59 9.69 12.41
N VAL A 127 -4.68 9.68 13.38
CA VAL A 127 -3.84 8.50 13.69
C VAL A 127 -4.69 7.27 14.01
N PRO A 128 -5.65 7.29 14.97
CA PRO A 128 -6.48 6.12 15.24
C PRO A 128 -7.41 5.76 14.07
N ALA A 129 -7.77 6.71 13.20
CA ALA A 129 -8.52 6.41 11.98
C ALA A 129 -7.67 5.66 10.93
N ILE A 130 -6.43 6.10 10.71
CA ILE A 130 -5.45 5.41 9.84
C ILE A 130 -5.22 3.99 10.35
N LYS A 131 -4.96 3.85 11.66
CA LYS A 131 -4.79 2.56 12.33
C LYS A 131 -5.97 1.63 12.10
N SER A 132 -7.19 2.14 12.28
CA SER A 132 -8.42 1.39 12.05
C SER A 132 -8.52 0.85 10.62
N ILE A 133 -8.17 1.65 9.61
CA ILE A 133 -8.16 1.21 8.20
C ILE A 133 -7.05 0.17 7.96
N GLY A 134 -5.86 0.35 8.54
CA GLY A 134 -4.77 -0.62 8.47
C GLY A 134 -5.11 -1.99 9.07
N SER A 135 -5.78 -2.00 10.23
CA SER A 135 -6.26 -3.24 10.87
C SER A 135 -7.30 -3.99 10.02
N LEU A 136 -8.03 -3.27 9.16
CA LEU A 136 -9.00 -3.85 8.23
C LEU A 136 -8.41 -4.27 6.87
N ALA A 137 -7.09 -4.23 6.69
CA ALA A 137 -6.46 -4.52 5.40
C ALA A 137 -6.92 -5.85 4.76
N ARG A 138 -7.12 -6.90 5.58
CA ARG A 138 -7.58 -8.24 5.14
C ARG A 138 -9.10 -8.34 4.93
N SER A 139 -9.86 -7.28 5.22
CA SER A 139 -11.33 -7.21 5.04
C SER A 139 -11.72 -6.63 3.69
N PHE A 140 -10.82 -5.90 3.02
CA PHE A 140 -11.14 -5.25 1.75
C PHE A 140 -11.09 -6.25 0.59
N SER A 141 -11.98 -6.04 -0.38
CA SER A 141 -11.95 -6.74 -1.67
C SER A 141 -11.14 -5.94 -2.70
N ALA A 142 -10.73 -6.59 -3.80
CA ALA A 142 -10.03 -5.92 -4.91
C ALA A 142 -10.79 -4.69 -5.45
N LYS A 143 -12.13 -4.70 -5.40
CA LYS A 143 -12.99 -3.58 -5.81
C LYS A 143 -12.94 -2.38 -4.86
N GLN A 144 -12.36 -2.53 -3.68
CA GLN A 144 -12.31 -1.54 -2.61
C GLN A 144 -10.89 -0.97 -2.38
N SER A 145 -10.05 -0.92 -3.42
CA SER A 145 -8.71 -0.32 -3.39
C SER A 145 -8.70 1.20 -3.12
N ARG A 146 -9.86 1.85 -3.04
CA ARG A 146 -10.03 3.27 -2.71
C ARG A 146 -9.41 3.72 -1.38
N VAL A 147 -9.02 2.78 -0.52
CA VAL A 147 -8.36 3.03 0.76
C VAL A 147 -6.86 3.32 0.61
N ILE A 148 -6.22 2.83 -0.46
CA ILE A 148 -4.76 2.94 -0.64
C ILE A 148 -4.34 4.39 -0.91
N GLY A 149 -4.94 5.05 -1.90
CA GLY A 149 -4.59 6.43 -2.26
C GLY A 149 -4.64 7.41 -1.08
N PRO A 150 -5.71 7.43 -0.26
CA PRO A 150 -5.77 8.25 0.94
C PRO A 150 -4.65 7.97 1.95
N LEU A 151 -4.26 6.71 2.15
CA LEU A 151 -3.15 6.33 3.02
C LEU A 151 -1.79 6.77 2.45
N VAL A 152 -1.56 6.55 1.15
CA VAL A 152 -0.34 6.98 0.46
C VAL A 152 -0.17 8.51 0.58
N ALA A 153 -1.25 9.27 0.41
CA ALA A 153 -1.23 10.72 0.57
C ALA A 153 -0.87 11.17 2.01
N ARG A 154 -0.95 10.30 3.01
CA ARG A 154 -0.54 10.62 4.40
C ARG A 154 0.93 10.32 4.67
N LEU A 155 1.63 9.56 3.83
CA LEU A 155 3.09 9.35 3.94
C LEU A 155 3.88 10.67 3.84
N GLY A 156 3.35 11.65 3.11
CA GLY A 156 3.95 12.97 2.95
C GLY A 156 3.52 14.00 4.00
N ASN A 157 2.84 13.60 5.07
CA ASN A 157 2.38 14.52 6.11
C ASN A 157 3.57 15.14 6.87
N THR A 158 3.41 16.37 7.36
CA THR A 158 4.42 17.04 8.18
C THR A 158 4.52 16.45 9.58
N ASP A 159 3.42 15.89 10.08
CA ASP A 159 3.37 15.17 11.34
C ASP A 159 3.89 13.74 11.15
N GLN A 160 4.94 13.40 11.90
CA GLN A 160 5.62 12.11 11.79
C GLN A 160 4.76 10.94 12.29
N ASP A 161 3.90 11.15 13.29
CA ASP A 161 3.02 10.09 13.81
C ASP A 161 1.98 9.71 12.75
N VAL A 162 1.44 10.71 12.04
CA VAL A 162 0.52 10.48 10.92
C VAL A 162 1.20 9.75 9.77
N ALA A 163 2.41 10.18 9.37
CA ALA A 163 3.14 9.55 8.27
C ALA A 163 3.56 8.12 8.60
N MET A 164 4.00 7.88 9.84
CA MET A 164 4.40 6.56 10.32
C MET A 164 3.21 5.60 10.42
N GLU A 165 2.09 6.02 11.02
CA GLU A 165 0.90 5.18 11.10
C GLU A 165 0.36 4.86 9.69
N ALA A 166 0.50 5.77 8.72
CA ALA A 166 0.17 5.49 7.32
C ALA A 166 1.07 4.41 6.70
N ALA A 167 2.37 4.44 6.98
CA ALA A 167 3.30 3.40 6.54
C ALA A 167 2.97 2.04 7.18
N ILE A 168 2.66 2.01 8.49
CA ILE A 168 2.23 0.80 9.20
C ILE A 168 0.94 0.24 8.59
N ALA A 169 -0.06 1.10 8.36
CA ALA A 169 -1.31 0.69 7.73
C ALA A 169 -1.07 0.10 6.33
N LEU A 170 -0.26 0.75 5.48
CA LEU A 170 0.08 0.25 4.15
C LEU A 170 0.86 -1.08 4.20
N LYS A 171 1.75 -1.28 5.19
CA LYS A 171 2.43 -2.56 5.42
C LYS A 171 1.43 -3.70 5.57
N ASN A 172 0.33 -3.49 6.30
CA ASN A 172 -0.71 -4.51 6.47
C ASN A 172 -1.45 -4.87 5.16
N PHE A 173 -1.48 -3.96 4.17
CA PHE A 173 -2.08 -4.24 2.87
C PHE A 173 -1.18 -5.09 1.96
N VAL A 174 0.14 -5.01 2.10
CA VAL A 174 1.10 -5.72 1.24
C VAL A 174 1.80 -6.88 1.91
N SER A 175 1.54 -7.12 3.21
CA SER A 175 2.09 -8.27 3.91
C SER A 175 1.59 -9.58 3.31
N THR A 176 2.37 -10.65 3.47
CA THR A 176 2.07 -11.99 2.92
C THR A 176 0.77 -12.61 3.46
N GLY A 177 0.26 -12.11 4.60
CA GLY A 177 -1.02 -12.53 5.16
C GLY A 177 -2.25 -11.97 4.43
N ASN A 178 -2.07 -11.07 3.46
CA ASN A 178 -3.12 -10.50 2.64
C ASN A 178 -3.11 -11.09 1.23
N TYR A 179 -4.21 -11.74 0.82
CA TYR A 179 -4.35 -12.36 -0.49
C TYR A 179 -4.36 -11.35 -1.66
N LEU A 180 -4.56 -10.06 -1.37
CA LEU A 180 -4.51 -8.95 -2.33
C LEU A 180 -3.19 -8.17 -2.30
N CYS A 181 -2.14 -8.69 -1.65
CA CYS A 181 -0.87 -7.99 -1.50
C CYS A 181 -0.30 -7.48 -2.83
N SER A 182 -0.39 -8.27 -3.91
CA SER A 182 0.07 -7.87 -5.25
C SER A 182 -0.70 -6.67 -5.80
N GLU A 183 -2.04 -6.70 -5.75
CA GLU A 183 -2.90 -5.61 -6.24
C GLU A 183 -2.71 -4.32 -5.41
N HIS A 184 -2.59 -4.47 -4.10
CA HIS A 184 -2.32 -3.34 -3.22
C HIS A 184 -0.92 -2.77 -3.42
N SER A 185 0.09 -3.61 -3.64
CA SER A 185 1.45 -3.16 -3.95
C SER A 185 1.46 -2.31 -5.22
N LYS A 186 0.78 -2.76 -6.28
CA LYS A 186 0.64 -2.02 -7.53
C LYS A 186 -0.06 -0.68 -7.32
N SER A 187 -1.15 -0.68 -6.55
CA SER A 187 -1.87 0.56 -6.20
C SER A 187 -0.96 1.56 -5.48
N ILE A 188 -0.11 1.10 -4.55
CA ILE A 188 0.85 1.97 -3.84
C ILE A 188 1.85 2.60 -4.81
N ILE A 189 2.34 1.83 -5.80
CA ILE A 189 3.22 2.36 -6.85
C ILE A 189 2.48 3.41 -7.70
N GLU A 190 1.25 3.13 -8.13
CA GLU A 190 0.43 4.02 -8.97
C GLU A 190 0.11 5.35 -8.28
N PHE A 191 -0.02 5.37 -6.95
CA PHE A 191 -0.21 6.58 -6.15
C PHE A 191 1.10 7.28 -5.75
N GLU A 192 2.23 6.93 -6.37
CA GLU A 192 3.56 7.49 -6.07
C GLU A 192 4.00 7.31 -4.61
N GLY A 193 3.67 6.17 -4.00
CA GLY A 193 4.02 5.90 -2.61
C GLY A 193 5.52 5.74 -2.37
N VAL A 194 6.27 5.18 -3.33
CA VAL A 194 7.71 4.90 -3.14
C VAL A 194 8.54 6.16 -2.86
N PRO A 195 8.47 7.24 -3.66
CA PRO A 195 9.18 8.48 -3.34
C PRO A 195 8.84 9.03 -1.94
N LEU A 196 7.58 8.92 -1.51
CA LEU A 196 7.15 9.38 -0.18
C LEU A 196 7.74 8.51 0.94
N LEU A 197 7.79 7.19 0.75
CA LEU A 197 8.45 6.27 1.69
C LEU A 197 9.94 6.58 1.83
N MET A 198 10.63 6.82 0.70
CA MET A 198 12.05 7.18 0.71
C MET A 198 12.28 8.52 1.42
N LYS A 199 11.41 9.51 1.20
CA LYS A 199 11.45 10.78 1.94
C LYS A 199 11.26 10.56 3.44
N LEU A 200 10.25 9.79 3.83
CA LEU A 200 9.97 9.48 5.23
C LEU A 200 11.17 8.82 5.92
N LEU A 201 11.79 7.83 5.27
CA LEU A 201 13.00 7.15 5.73
C LEU A 201 14.21 8.09 5.90
N ASN A 202 14.27 9.19 5.16
CA ASN A 202 15.35 10.17 5.25
C ASN A 202 15.08 11.30 6.26
N SER A 203 13.82 11.52 6.63
CA SER A 203 13.39 12.66 7.48
C SER A 203 13.02 12.30 8.92
N GLY A 204 12.93 11.01 9.24
CA GLY A 204 12.35 10.50 10.48
C GLY A 204 13.36 10.17 11.58
N ASP A 205 12.82 9.84 12.75
CA ASP A 205 13.57 9.20 13.84
C ASP A 205 13.94 7.76 13.43
N LYS A 206 15.21 7.40 13.60
CA LYS A 206 15.77 6.09 13.24
C LYS A 206 15.06 4.93 13.95
N SER A 207 14.45 5.17 15.12
CA SER A 207 13.67 4.18 15.86
C SER A 207 12.40 3.71 15.12
N THR A 208 11.88 4.54 14.20
CA THR A 208 10.61 4.32 13.49
C THR A 208 10.78 3.75 12.07
N HIS A 209 12.02 3.69 11.59
CA HIS A 209 12.37 3.12 10.29
C HIS A 209 12.02 1.64 10.06
N PRO A 210 11.92 0.74 11.07
CA PRO A 210 11.69 -0.68 10.80
C PRO A 210 10.42 -0.96 9.99
N HIS A 211 9.35 -0.22 10.26
CA HIS A 211 8.08 -0.39 9.55
C HIS A 211 8.14 0.07 8.09
N VAL A 212 8.82 1.19 7.84
CA VAL A 212 9.03 1.73 6.49
C VAL A 212 9.92 0.77 5.68
N LEU A 213 10.99 0.25 6.30
CA LEU A 213 11.87 -0.75 5.69
C LEU A 213 11.13 -2.04 5.38
N ALA A 214 10.32 -2.54 6.32
CA ALA A 214 9.50 -3.74 6.10
C ALA A 214 8.51 -3.54 4.94
N LEU A 215 7.85 -2.38 4.86
CA LEU A 215 6.97 -2.03 3.74
C LEU A 215 7.74 -2.03 2.40
N ILE A 216 8.93 -1.43 2.34
CA ILE A 216 9.80 -1.48 1.15
C ILE A 216 10.12 -2.92 0.76
N CYS A 217 10.50 -3.77 1.73
CA CYS A 217 10.78 -5.19 1.48
C CYS A 217 9.55 -5.94 0.94
N TYR A 218 8.35 -5.70 1.49
CA TYR A 218 7.11 -6.29 0.98
C TYR A 218 6.79 -5.83 -0.44
N LEU A 219 6.96 -4.54 -0.75
CA LEU A 219 6.77 -4.03 -2.11
C LEU A 219 7.75 -4.68 -3.11
N ALA A 220 8.99 -4.92 -2.68
CA ALA A 220 10.02 -5.56 -3.49
C ALA A 220 9.79 -7.05 -3.75
N GLN A 221 8.85 -7.70 -3.04
CA GLN A 221 8.51 -9.10 -3.33
C GLN A 221 7.88 -9.26 -4.71
N HIS A 222 7.33 -8.20 -5.29
CA HIS A 222 6.74 -8.22 -6.63
C HIS A 222 7.71 -7.63 -7.67
N ASP A 223 8.10 -8.42 -8.67
CA ASP A 223 9.11 -8.04 -9.68
C ASP A 223 8.75 -6.77 -10.46
N SER A 224 7.44 -6.53 -10.66
CA SER A 224 6.94 -5.33 -11.32
C SER A 224 7.31 -4.03 -10.61
N ASN A 225 7.64 -4.10 -9.32
CA ASN A 225 7.94 -2.94 -8.50
C ASN A 225 9.46 -2.67 -8.41
N SER A 226 10.30 -3.66 -8.74
CA SER A 226 11.76 -3.61 -8.57
C SER A 226 12.39 -2.39 -9.22
N ASN A 227 12.04 -2.09 -10.47
CA ASN A 227 12.59 -0.94 -11.19
C ASN A 227 12.26 0.39 -10.51
N VAL A 228 11.00 0.56 -10.06
CA VAL A 228 10.57 1.79 -9.35
C VAL A 228 11.33 1.95 -8.03
N LEU A 229 11.46 0.86 -7.27
CA LEU A 229 12.20 0.85 -6.00
C LEU A 229 13.68 1.16 -6.19
N ILE A 230 14.33 0.55 -7.18
CA ILE A 230 15.74 0.79 -7.51
C ILE A 230 15.95 2.25 -7.90
N LYS A 231 15.14 2.79 -8.81
CA LYS A 231 15.22 4.20 -9.24
C LYS A 231 15.03 5.19 -8.10
N ALA A 232 14.24 4.84 -7.10
CA ALA A 232 14.03 5.66 -5.91
C ALA A 232 15.15 5.53 -4.85
N GLY A 233 16.14 4.67 -5.07
CA GLY A 233 17.27 4.47 -4.15
C GLY A 233 16.99 3.47 -3.02
N ALA A 234 15.94 2.65 -3.11
CA ALA A 234 15.59 1.68 -2.07
C ALA A 234 16.73 0.68 -1.80
N LEU A 235 17.41 0.20 -2.84
CA LEU A 235 18.53 -0.73 -2.69
C LEU A 235 19.66 -0.13 -1.83
N THR A 236 20.06 1.11 -2.12
CA THR A 236 21.08 1.81 -1.33
C THR A 236 20.64 2.00 0.11
N ALA A 237 19.39 2.42 0.33
CA ALA A 237 18.86 2.60 1.67
C ALA A 237 18.90 1.29 2.49
N LEU A 238 18.51 0.17 1.88
CA LEU A 238 18.56 -1.16 2.50
C LEU A 238 19.99 -1.60 2.85
N GLN A 239 20.98 -1.27 2.01
CA GLN A 239 22.39 -1.60 2.26
C GLN A 239 23.02 -0.75 3.38
N THR A 240 22.45 0.43 3.65
CA THR A 240 22.96 1.37 4.66
C THR A 240 22.25 1.29 6.01
N ILE A 241 21.38 0.29 6.21
CA ILE A 241 20.66 0.12 7.48
C ILE A 241 21.67 -0.07 8.63
N ASP A 242 21.43 0.62 9.75
CA ASP A 242 22.18 0.43 10.98
C ASP A 242 21.98 -1.01 11.49
N PRO A 243 23.05 -1.81 11.70
CA PRO A 243 22.94 -3.18 12.18
C PRO A 243 22.06 -3.34 13.44
N LYS A 244 21.96 -2.32 14.30
CA LYS A 244 21.10 -2.34 15.50
C LYS A 244 19.61 -2.46 15.18
N VAL A 245 19.15 -1.84 14.09
CA VAL A 245 17.74 -1.90 13.64
C VAL A 245 17.32 -3.33 13.33
N ASN A 246 18.26 -4.14 12.83
CA ASN A 246 18.00 -5.54 12.48
C ASN A 246 17.85 -6.43 13.72
N ILE A 247 18.50 -6.08 14.83
CA ILE A 247 18.48 -6.83 16.09
C ILE A 247 17.14 -6.62 16.82
N GLU A 248 16.59 -5.42 16.75
CA GLU A 248 15.35 -5.06 17.44
C GLU A 248 14.08 -5.49 16.67
N TYR A 249 14.19 -5.72 15.35
CA TYR A 249 13.09 -6.13 14.48
C TYR A 249 13.39 -7.43 13.73
N THR A 250 13.08 -8.57 14.35
CA THR A 250 13.34 -9.93 13.81
C THR A 250 12.76 -10.15 12.41
N GLU A 251 11.65 -9.49 12.06
CA GLU A 251 11.06 -9.55 10.72
C GLU A 251 12.04 -9.10 9.62
N LEU A 252 12.89 -8.10 9.92
CA LEU A 252 13.85 -7.53 8.96
C LEU A 252 15.09 -8.41 8.75
N GLU A 253 15.42 -9.25 9.73
CA GLU A 253 16.60 -10.13 9.69
C GLU A 253 16.62 -11.00 8.43
N THR A 254 15.43 -11.43 8.00
CA THR A 254 15.25 -12.25 6.80
C THR A 254 14.81 -11.43 5.58
N LEU A 255 13.95 -10.42 5.79
CA LEU A 255 13.40 -9.62 4.68
C LEU A 255 14.46 -8.73 4.02
N VAL A 256 15.36 -8.11 4.77
CA VAL A 256 16.33 -7.16 4.21
C VAL A 256 17.35 -7.87 3.31
N PRO A 257 18.07 -8.93 3.75
CA PRO A 257 19.05 -9.59 2.89
C PRO A 257 18.43 -10.21 1.63
N SER A 258 17.25 -10.82 1.76
CA SER A 258 16.53 -11.40 0.63
C SER A 258 16.11 -10.34 -0.39
N THR A 259 15.63 -9.19 0.09
CA THR A 259 15.27 -8.05 -0.76
C THR A 259 16.48 -7.47 -1.48
N ILE A 260 17.60 -7.27 -0.78
CA ILE A 260 18.85 -6.78 -1.38
C ILE A 260 19.29 -7.69 -2.52
N SER A 261 19.37 -9.00 -2.27
CA SER A 261 19.75 -10.00 -3.28
C SER A 261 18.84 -9.94 -4.51
N LYS A 262 17.53 -9.83 -4.29
CA LYS A 262 16.53 -9.73 -5.37
C LYS A 262 16.67 -8.47 -6.21
N LEU A 263 16.82 -7.31 -5.58
CA LEU A 263 16.96 -6.04 -6.32
C LEU A 263 18.30 -5.99 -7.07
N GLN A 264 19.37 -6.55 -6.52
CA GLN A 264 20.67 -6.66 -7.20
C GLN A 264 20.63 -7.58 -8.41
N SER A 265 19.97 -8.74 -8.30
CA SER A 265 19.83 -9.66 -9.42
C SER A 265 19.01 -9.04 -10.55
N TYR A 266 17.92 -8.34 -10.21
CA TYR A 266 17.12 -7.59 -11.18
C TYR A 266 17.94 -6.52 -11.92
N LEU A 267 18.73 -5.72 -11.19
CA LEU A 267 19.59 -4.69 -11.79
C LEU A 267 20.64 -5.30 -12.75
N THR A 268 21.20 -6.45 -12.39
CA THR A 268 22.19 -7.17 -13.22
C THR A 268 21.57 -7.65 -14.53
N VAL A 269 20.34 -8.17 -14.49
CA VAL A 269 19.61 -8.60 -15.70
C VAL A 269 19.27 -7.41 -16.60
N GLU A 270 18.80 -6.29 -16.06
CA GLU A 270 18.53 -5.08 -16.84
C GLU A 270 19.80 -4.53 -17.52
N GLN A 271 20.94 -4.53 -16.82
CA GLN A 271 22.23 -4.09 -17.36
C GLN A 271 22.71 -4.97 -18.52
N GLN A 272 22.63 -6.29 -18.37
CA GLN A 272 23.01 -7.24 -19.44
C GLN A 272 22.11 -7.09 -20.69
N GLN A 273 20.81 -6.86 -20.50
CA GLN A 273 19.88 -6.63 -21.61
C GLN A 273 20.15 -5.30 -22.33
N THR A 274 20.50 -4.24 -21.59
CA THR A 274 20.83 -2.93 -22.18
C THR A 274 22.18 -2.96 -22.91
N GLU A 275 23.19 -3.62 -22.36
CA GLU A 275 24.48 -3.81 -23.04
C GLU A 275 24.34 -4.64 -24.31
N SER A 276 23.59 -5.75 -24.26
CA SER A 276 23.27 -6.58 -25.43
C SER A 276 22.54 -5.77 -26.52
N SER A 277 21.52 -5.00 -26.12
CA SER A 277 20.78 -4.13 -27.05
C SER A 277 21.67 -3.05 -27.66
N THR A 278 22.57 -2.46 -26.87
CA THR A 278 23.51 -1.43 -27.33
C THR A 278 24.53 -2.02 -28.32
N GLY A 279 25.06 -3.22 -28.05
CA GLY A 279 25.95 -3.93 -28.95
C GLY A 279 25.30 -4.28 -30.29
N ILE A 280 24.04 -4.71 -30.26
CA ILE A 280 23.25 -4.97 -31.49
C ILE A 280 23.05 -3.67 -32.28
N ILE A 281 22.69 -2.57 -31.63
CA ILE A 281 22.52 -1.26 -32.29
C ILE A 281 23.84 -0.79 -32.91
N GLN A 282 24.96 -0.94 -32.20
CA GLN A 282 26.28 -0.57 -32.71
C GLN A 282 26.65 -1.39 -33.93
N PHE A 283 26.47 -2.72 -33.89
CA PHE A 283 26.70 -3.60 -35.02
C PHE A 283 25.86 -3.21 -36.25
N ILE A 284 24.55 -2.96 -36.07
CA ILE A 284 23.67 -2.51 -37.16
C ILE A 284 24.15 -1.16 -37.71
N THR A 285 24.58 -0.25 -36.85
CA THR A 285 25.09 1.07 -37.25
C THR A 285 26.37 0.94 -38.09
N GLU A 286 27.31 0.08 -37.69
CA GLU A 286 28.55 -0.18 -38.43
C GLU A 286 28.28 -0.84 -39.79
N GLN A 287 27.42 -1.86 -39.83
CA GLN A 287 27.05 -2.52 -41.09
C GLN A 287 26.32 -1.58 -42.06
N SER A 288 25.42 -0.73 -41.55
CA SER A 288 24.73 0.25 -42.38
C SER A 288 25.68 1.31 -42.96
N LYS A 289 26.68 1.75 -42.20
CA LYS A 289 27.73 2.65 -42.69
C LYS A 289 28.55 2.02 -43.81
N ALA A 290 28.97 0.76 -43.64
CA ALA A 290 29.72 0.02 -44.66
C ALA A 290 28.95 -0.13 -45.99
N VAL A 291 27.64 -0.38 -45.91
CA VAL A 291 26.76 -0.45 -47.09
C VAL A 291 26.66 0.91 -47.80
N VAL A 292 26.50 2.01 -47.04
CA VAL A 292 26.44 3.37 -47.60
C VAL A 292 27.75 3.74 -48.30
N ASP A 293 28.90 3.40 -47.73
CA ASP A 293 30.21 3.69 -48.32
C ASP A 293 30.44 2.91 -49.63
N THR A 294 30.05 1.62 -49.64
CA THR A 294 30.15 0.75 -50.84
C THR A 294 29.26 1.27 -51.97
N ILE A 295 28.01 1.64 -51.68
CA ILE A 295 27.08 2.19 -52.67
C ILE A 295 27.49 3.59 -53.12
N GLY A 296 28.03 4.41 -52.21
CA GLY A 296 28.50 5.77 -52.49
C GLY A 296 29.71 5.84 -53.44
N GLY A 297 30.49 4.76 -53.52
CA GLY A 297 31.59 4.58 -54.48
C GLY A 297 31.15 4.16 -55.89
N ALA A 298 29.94 3.59 -56.03
CA ALA A 298 29.44 3.04 -57.30
C ALA A 298 28.49 4.01 -58.06
N ILE A 299 28.16 5.18 -57.52
CA ILE A 299 27.18 6.12 -58.10
C ILE A 299 27.86 7.38 -58.64
N PRO A 300 27.63 7.76 -59.91
CA PRO A 300 28.16 9.00 -60.48
C PRO A 300 27.60 10.26 -59.78
N PRO A 301 28.38 11.36 -59.72
CA PRO A 301 28.19 12.48 -58.79
C PRO A 301 26.82 13.19 -58.89
N LEU A 302 26.16 13.15 -60.05
CA LEU A 302 24.89 13.87 -60.29
C LEU A 302 23.62 13.17 -59.75
N LYS A 303 23.67 11.89 -59.37
CA LYS A 303 22.54 11.17 -58.71
C LYS A 303 22.73 10.98 -57.19
N LYS A 304 23.88 11.40 -56.66
CA LYS A 304 24.35 11.09 -55.31
C LYS A 304 23.43 11.66 -54.21
N THR A 305 22.90 12.87 -54.39
CA THR A 305 22.15 13.59 -53.35
C THR A 305 20.76 12.99 -53.09
N ARG A 306 19.99 12.66 -54.14
CA ARG A 306 18.64 12.06 -54.00
C ARG A 306 18.71 10.60 -53.55
N ILE A 307 19.67 9.82 -54.07
CA ILE A 307 19.84 8.42 -53.71
C ILE A 307 20.40 8.28 -52.28
N GLN A 308 21.33 9.14 -51.85
CA GLN A 308 21.80 9.16 -50.46
C GLN A 308 20.69 9.54 -49.47
N GLN A 309 19.85 10.53 -49.78
CA GLN A 309 18.71 10.87 -48.91
C GLN A 309 17.68 9.73 -48.84
N PHE A 310 17.39 9.07 -49.97
CA PHE A 310 16.47 7.94 -50.02
C PHE A 310 17.02 6.71 -49.28
N LEU A 311 18.29 6.36 -49.49
CA LEU A 311 18.96 5.26 -48.79
C LEU A 311 19.08 5.55 -47.30
N LYS A 312 19.44 6.78 -46.89
CA LYS A 312 19.51 7.15 -45.48
C LYS A 312 18.16 7.06 -44.80
N ALA A 313 17.08 7.53 -45.46
CA ALA A 313 15.72 7.38 -44.96
C ALA A 313 15.29 5.91 -44.87
N LYS A 314 15.57 5.09 -45.88
CA LYS A 314 15.19 3.66 -45.91
C LYS A 314 16.00 2.82 -44.93
N CYS A 315 17.29 3.10 -44.75
CA CYS A 315 18.12 2.48 -43.71
C CYS A 315 17.66 2.87 -42.31
N MET A 316 17.24 4.12 -42.10
CA MET A 316 16.70 4.56 -40.81
C MET A 316 15.33 3.91 -40.53
N GLU A 317 14.48 3.78 -41.55
CA GLU A 317 13.19 3.07 -41.47
C GLU A 317 13.39 1.57 -41.21
N LEU A 318 14.33 0.91 -41.89
CA LEU A 318 14.68 -0.49 -41.66
C LEU A 318 15.31 -0.71 -40.28
N ALA A 319 16.18 0.20 -39.82
CA ALA A 319 16.76 0.15 -38.49
C ALA A 319 15.69 0.33 -37.40
N LEU A 320 14.75 1.27 -37.58
CA LEU A 320 13.61 1.45 -36.69
C LEU A 320 12.69 0.22 -36.69
N MET A 321 12.44 -0.38 -37.85
CA MET A 321 11.65 -1.61 -37.97
C MET A 321 12.36 -2.82 -37.36
N SER A 322 13.67 -2.95 -37.51
CA SER A 322 14.44 -4.03 -36.89
C SER A 322 14.48 -3.87 -35.37
N VAL A 323 14.64 -2.65 -34.86
CA VAL A 323 14.57 -2.35 -33.41
C VAL A 323 13.15 -2.61 -32.89
N TYR A 324 12.11 -2.22 -33.63
CA TYR A 324 10.72 -2.51 -33.27
C TYR A 324 10.43 -4.02 -33.24
N TYR A 325 10.90 -4.78 -34.24
CA TYR A 325 10.74 -6.24 -34.30
C TYR A 325 11.55 -6.96 -33.23
N LEU A 326 12.78 -6.53 -32.92
CA LEU A 326 13.59 -7.06 -31.82
C LEU A 326 12.93 -6.79 -30.47
N LYS A 327 12.44 -5.57 -30.24
CA LYS A 327 11.73 -5.20 -29.01
C LYS A 327 10.43 -5.99 -28.84
N LYS A 328 9.71 -6.24 -29.95
CA LYS A 328 8.51 -7.09 -29.97
C LYS A 328 8.84 -8.57 -29.75
N ARG A 329 9.94 -9.07 -30.29
CA ARG A 329 10.39 -10.47 -30.11
C ARG A 329 10.86 -10.73 -28.68
N LEU A 330 11.59 -9.79 -28.08
CA LEU A 330 11.98 -9.82 -26.66
C LEU A 330 10.76 -9.76 -25.73
N ALA A 331 9.74 -8.95 -26.06
CA ALA A 331 8.48 -8.91 -25.31
C ALA A 331 7.60 -10.18 -25.49
N ILE A 332 7.76 -10.93 -26.58
CA ILE A 332 7.04 -12.20 -26.84
C ILE A 332 7.74 -13.39 -26.18
N GLU A 333 9.01 -13.29 -25.81
CA GLU A 333 9.72 -14.35 -25.07
C GLU A 333 9.43 -14.34 -23.55
N GLU A 334 8.89 -13.24 -23.02
CA GLU A 334 8.55 -13.08 -21.60
C GLU A 334 7.43 -14.02 -21.07
N PRO A 335 6.42 -14.46 -21.85
CA PRO A 335 5.45 -15.45 -21.38
C PRO A 335 5.91 -16.90 -21.57
N ALA A 336 6.92 -17.18 -22.41
CA ALA A 336 7.27 -18.55 -22.80
C ALA A 336 8.13 -19.30 -21.76
N GLN A 337 8.82 -18.58 -20.86
CA GLN A 337 9.61 -19.18 -19.79
C GLN A 337 8.82 -19.48 -18.50
N LYS A 338 7.53 -19.11 -18.41
CA LYS A 338 6.65 -19.44 -17.27
C LYS A 338 5.86 -20.75 -17.42
N LEU A 339 6.14 -21.55 -18.44
CA LEU A 339 5.44 -22.81 -18.76
C LEU A 339 6.37 -24.03 -18.94
N ARG A 340 7.58 -24.00 -18.36
CA ARG A 340 8.41 -25.19 -18.18
C ARG A 340 8.71 -25.45 -16.72
#